data_AF-A0A413T4H7-F1
#
_entry.id   AF-A0A413T4H7-F1
#
_cell.length_a   1.000
_cell.length_b   1.000
_cell.length_c   1.000
_cell.angle_alpha   90.00
_cell.angle_beta   90.00
_cell.angle_gamma   90.00
#
_symmetry.space_group_name_H-M   'P 1'
#
loop_
_entity.id
_entity.type
_entity.pdbx_description
1 polymer ?
#
loop_
_entity_poly.entity_id
_entity_poly.type
_entity_poly.pdbx_seq_one_letter_code
_entity_poly.pdbx_strand_id
1 'polypeptide(L)'
;MEATVKLYTYGYREVRTYVMACLFVLGNVALPQLFHLIPQGGIIWLPIYFFTLVGAYKYGWKVGLLTAIASPLVNSWFFGMPAPAVLPAILTKSLLLAVAAGFVAARFKNVSWKGLLAVVLFYQVVGTLAEWAYVGDLRLALQDFRIGLPGMLLQVVGGYWVLRRIMQK
;
A
#
# COMPACT_ATOMS: atom_id res chain seq x y z
N MET A 1 7.78 -21.20 -20.08
CA MET A 1 8.52 -19.98 -20.43
C MET A 1 8.52 -19.07 -19.20
N GLU A 2 9.63 -19.01 -18.47
CA GLU A 2 9.74 -18.08 -17.33
C GLU A 2 9.70 -16.66 -17.87
N ALA A 3 8.61 -15.92 -17.61
CA ALA A 3 8.54 -14.52 -17.97
C ALA A 3 9.62 -13.78 -17.17
N THR A 4 10.58 -13.16 -17.87
CA THR A 4 11.64 -12.37 -17.24
C THR A 4 11.00 -11.17 -16.55
N VAL A 5 10.93 -11.25 -15.22
CA VAL A 5 10.31 -10.24 -14.36
C VAL A 5 11.16 -8.97 -14.37
N LYS A 6 10.67 -7.88 -15.00
CA LYS A 6 11.32 -6.56 -14.96
C LYS A 6 10.96 -5.79 -13.67
N LEU A 7 11.88 -5.83 -12.71
CA LEU A 7 11.84 -5.00 -11.50
C LEU A 7 12.85 -3.86 -11.61
N TYR A 8 12.45 -2.68 -11.15
CA TYR A 8 13.30 -1.50 -11.07
C TYR A 8 13.57 -1.15 -9.61
N THR A 9 14.77 -0.63 -9.33
CA THR A 9 15.13 -0.12 -8.00
C THR A 9 15.73 1.26 -8.18
N TYR A 10 14.88 2.27 -8.29
CA TYR A 10 15.36 3.64 -8.48
C TYR A 10 15.89 4.25 -7.18
N GLY A 11 16.85 5.17 -7.29
CA GLY A 11 17.42 5.98 -6.22
C GLY A 11 16.83 7.40 -6.15
N TYR A 12 17.00 8.08 -5.02
CA TYR A 12 16.58 9.48 -4.85
C TYR A 12 17.31 10.49 -5.75
N ARG A 13 18.37 10.08 -6.45
CA ARG A 13 19.04 10.92 -7.46
C ARG A 13 18.37 10.84 -8.83
N GLU A 14 17.41 9.93 -9.02
CA GLU A 14 16.77 9.68 -10.31
C GLU A 14 15.41 10.37 -10.36
N VAL A 15 15.19 11.19 -11.40
CA VAL A 15 13.89 11.85 -11.68
C VAL A 15 12.75 10.83 -11.76
N ARG A 16 13.04 9.63 -12.27
CA ARG A 16 12.05 8.53 -12.38
C ARG A 16 11.45 8.14 -11.03
N THR A 17 12.21 8.23 -9.94
CA THR A 17 11.70 7.95 -8.58
C THR A 17 10.52 8.87 -8.24
N TYR A 18 10.68 10.16 -8.50
CA TYR A 18 9.68 11.17 -8.18
C TYR A 18 8.49 11.14 -9.15
N VAL A 19 8.74 10.96 -10.44
CA VAL A 19 7.67 10.80 -11.44
C VAL A 19 6.78 9.61 -11.08
N MET A 20 7.38 8.45 -10.80
CA MET A 20 6.61 7.26 -10.42
C MET A 20 5.88 7.47 -9.08
N ALA A 21 6.54 8.07 -8.09
CA ALA A 21 5.89 8.37 -6.82
C ALA A 21 4.67 9.30 -7.01
N CYS A 22 4.78 10.37 -7.80
CA CYS A 22 3.67 11.26 -8.11
C CYS A 22 2.51 10.52 -8.79
N LEU A 23 2.79 9.66 -9.78
CA LEU A 23 1.76 8.87 -10.45
C LEU A 23 1.03 7.94 -9.46
N PHE A 24 1.76 7.28 -8.57
CA PHE A 24 1.15 6.40 -7.58
C PHE A 24 0.42 7.16 -6.47
N VAL A 25 0.90 8.34 -6.07
CA VAL A 25 0.17 9.24 -5.16
C VAL A 25 -1.15 9.68 -5.79
N LEU A 26 -1.14 10.10 -7.06
CA LEU A 26 -2.38 10.44 -7.78
C LEU A 26 -3.36 9.26 -7.81
N GLY A 27 -2.85 8.05 -8.10
CA GLY A 27 -3.65 6.83 -8.03
C GLY A 27 -4.22 6.56 -6.63
N ASN A 28 -3.39 6.71 -5.59
CA ASN A 28 -3.79 6.51 -4.19
C ASN A 28 -4.64 7.64 -3.62
N VAL A 29 -4.78 8.76 -4.32
CA VAL A 29 -5.74 9.81 -3.97
C VAL A 29 -7.05 9.57 -4.72
N ALA A 30 -6.99 9.26 -6.02
CA ALA A 30 -8.17 9.03 -6.84
C ALA A 30 -8.93 7.75 -6.44
N LEU A 31 -8.22 6.64 -6.20
CA LEU A 31 -8.85 5.35 -5.91
C LEU A 31 -9.68 5.37 -4.61
N PRO A 32 -9.22 5.94 -3.48
CA PRO A 32 -10.07 6.14 -2.32
C PRO A 32 -11.36 6.89 -2.61
N GLN A 33 -11.32 7.95 -3.42
CA GLN A 33 -12.53 8.72 -3.73
C GLN A 33 -13.57 7.87 -4.47
N LEU A 34 -13.14 6.96 -5.36
CA LEU A 34 -14.04 6.01 -6.00
C LEU A 34 -14.69 5.05 -5.00
N PHE A 35 -13.94 4.56 -4.01
CA PHE A 35 -14.50 3.68 -2.98
C PHE A 35 -15.36 4.43 -1.97
N HIS A 36 -15.14 5.73 -1.76
CA HIS A 36 -16.02 6.55 -0.92
C HIS A 36 -17.42 6.75 -1.51
N LEU A 37 -17.64 6.41 -2.79
CA LEU A 37 -18.99 6.31 -3.39
C LEU A 37 -19.81 5.15 -2.81
N ILE A 38 -19.15 4.18 -2.17
CA ILE A 38 -19.78 3.06 -1.47
C ILE A 38 -19.77 3.39 0.03
N PRO A 39 -20.89 3.20 0.76
CA PRO A 39 -20.90 3.39 2.21
C PRO A 39 -19.78 2.61 2.89
N GLN A 40 -18.99 3.30 3.72
CA GLN A 40 -17.83 2.73 4.42
C GLN A 40 -16.73 2.16 3.49
N GLY A 41 -16.73 2.50 2.21
CA GLY A 41 -15.84 1.87 1.26
C GLY A 41 -14.35 2.13 1.52
N GLY A 42 -13.99 3.28 2.10
CA GLY A 42 -12.61 3.57 2.49
C GLY A 42 -12.04 2.58 3.51
N ILE A 43 -12.81 2.28 4.58
CA ILE A 43 -12.36 1.37 5.65
C ILE A 43 -12.50 -0.11 5.27
N ILE A 44 -13.45 -0.47 4.40
CA ILE A 44 -13.65 -1.85 3.94
C ILE A 44 -12.58 -2.26 2.91
N TRP A 45 -12.32 -1.40 1.93
CA TRP A 45 -11.51 -1.75 0.76
C TRP A 45 -10.05 -1.31 0.86
N LEU A 46 -9.71 -0.49 1.85
CA LEU A 46 -8.37 0.01 2.12
C LEU A 46 -7.60 0.51 0.87
N PRO A 47 -8.24 1.29 -0.02
CA PRO A 47 -7.71 1.59 -1.36
C PRO A 47 -6.40 2.37 -1.36
N ILE A 48 -6.12 3.13 -0.29
CA ILE A 48 -4.94 4.01 -0.18
C ILE A 48 -3.62 3.24 -0.13
N TYR A 49 -3.65 1.95 0.17
CA TYR A 49 -2.47 1.09 0.21
C TYR A 49 -2.11 0.50 -1.16
N PHE A 50 -3.06 0.49 -2.11
CA PHE A 50 -2.94 -0.32 -3.31
C PHE A 50 -1.77 0.10 -4.21
N PHE A 51 -1.68 1.39 -4.56
CA PHE A 51 -0.57 1.85 -5.41
C PHE A 51 0.74 1.99 -4.65
N THR A 52 0.69 2.07 -3.31
CA THR A 52 1.90 1.95 -2.48
C THR A 52 2.51 0.56 -2.63
N LEU A 53 1.69 -0.50 -2.54
CA LEU A 53 2.12 -1.88 -2.79
C LEU A 53 2.72 -2.02 -4.19
N VAL A 54 1.99 -1.61 -5.23
CA VAL A 54 2.44 -1.76 -6.63
C VAL A 54 3.72 -0.96 -6.89
N GLY A 55 3.77 0.29 -6.43
CA GLY A 55 4.91 1.17 -6.61
C GLY A 55 6.17 0.67 -5.91
N ALA A 56 6.03 0.28 -4.64
CA ALA A 56 7.12 -0.28 -3.86
C ALA A 56 7.66 -1.59 -4.47
N TYR A 57 6.76 -2.48 -4.88
CA TYR A 57 7.13 -3.79 -5.40
C TYR A 57 7.84 -3.68 -6.74
N LYS A 58 7.32 -2.87 -7.68
CA LYS A 58 7.88 -2.79 -9.04
C LYS A 58 9.03 -1.80 -9.20
N TYR A 59 8.99 -0.67 -8.50
CA TYR A 59 9.91 0.45 -8.70
C TYR A 59 10.84 0.70 -7.51
N GLY A 60 10.72 -0.14 -6.46
CA GLY A 60 11.60 -0.16 -5.31
C GLY A 60 11.02 0.58 -4.11
N TRP A 61 11.54 0.23 -2.93
CA TRP A 61 11.08 0.73 -1.64
C TRP A 61 11.11 2.26 -1.52
N LYS A 62 12.01 2.96 -2.23
CA LYS A 62 12.08 4.44 -2.23
C LYS A 62 10.86 5.09 -2.88
N VAL A 63 10.42 4.58 -4.03
CA VAL A 63 9.15 5.01 -4.66
C VAL A 63 7.99 4.68 -3.73
N GLY A 64 8.01 3.48 -3.15
CA GLY A 64 7.07 3.03 -2.14
C GLY A 64 6.95 3.98 -0.95
N LEU A 65 8.06 4.39 -0.34
CA LEU A 65 8.08 5.27 0.83
C LEU A 65 7.54 6.66 0.53
N LEU A 66 7.96 7.26 -0.59
CA LEU A 66 7.42 8.56 -1.02
C LEU A 66 5.90 8.47 -1.20
N THR A 67 5.44 7.38 -1.82
CA THR A 67 4.01 7.13 -2.03
C THR A 67 3.29 6.92 -0.68
N ALA A 68 3.86 6.13 0.22
CA ALA A 68 3.31 5.79 1.53
C ALA A 68 3.14 7.00 2.45
N ILE A 69 4.04 7.98 2.34
CA ILE A 69 3.99 9.22 3.13
C ILE A 69 3.05 10.22 2.46
N ALA A 70 3.26 10.50 1.17
CA ALA A 70 2.53 11.56 0.50
C ALA A 70 1.05 11.23 0.31
N SER A 71 0.69 9.97 0.00
CA SER A 71 -0.72 9.65 -0.31
C SER A 71 -1.66 9.91 0.87
N PRO A 72 -1.41 9.42 2.09
CA PRO A 72 -2.28 9.71 3.24
C PRO A 72 -2.32 11.19 3.61
N LEU A 73 -1.19 11.90 3.52
CA LEU A 73 -1.11 13.33 3.83
C LEU A 73 -1.90 14.17 2.83
N VAL A 74 -1.69 13.94 1.52
CA VAL A 74 -2.40 14.64 0.45
C VAL A 74 -3.89 14.33 0.51
N ASN A 75 -4.26 13.05 0.67
CA ASN A 75 -5.67 12.68 0.74
C ASN A 75 -6.37 13.31 1.96
N SER A 76 -5.70 13.31 3.12
CA SER A 76 -6.23 13.94 4.34
C SER A 76 -6.38 15.45 4.17
N TRP A 77 -5.39 16.11 3.59
CA TRP A 77 -5.39 17.56 3.39
C TRP A 77 -6.53 18.03 2.47
N PHE A 78 -6.75 17.35 1.34
CA PHE A 78 -7.75 17.78 0.35
C PHE A 78 -9.16 17.27 0.63
N PHE A 79 -9.31 16.11 1.29
CA PHE A 79 -10.60 15.44 1.43
C PHE A 79 -11.01 15.16 2.87
N GLY A 80 -10.20 15.56 3.86
CA GLY A 80 -10.45 15.31 5.29
C GLY A 80 -10.33 13.84 5.69
N MET A 81 -9.85 12.96 4.80
CA MET A 81 -9.77 11.52 5.00
C MET A 81 -8.38 10.99 4.60
N PRO A 82 -7.71 10.16 5.41
CA PRO A 82 -8.10 9.77 6.77
C PRO A 82 -8.15 10.96 7.72
N ALA A 83 -9.03 10.89 8.71
CA ALA A 83 -9.13 11.92 9.75
C ALA A 83 -7.81 12.01 10.55
N PRO A 84 -7.44 13.18 11.10
CA PRO A 84 -6.18 13.37 11.81
C PRO A 84 -5.92 12.35 12.93
N ALA A 85 -6.96 11.90 13.64
CA ALA A 85 -6.85 10.93 14.72
C ALA A 85 -6.37 9.54 14.26
N VAL A 86 -6.73 9.11 13.05
CA VAL A 86 -6.34 7.78 12.52
C VAL A 86 -5.17 7.86 11.54
N LEU A 87 -4.80 9.07 11.11
CA LEU A 87 -3.70 9.31 10.18
C LEU A 87 -2.35 8.70 10.62
N PRO A 88 -1.93 8.73 11.91
CA PRO A 88 -0.70 8.06 12.35
C PRO A 88 -0.71 6.56 12.08
N ALA A 89 -1.84 5.87 12.34
CA ALA A 89 -1.97 4.44 12.08
C ALA A 89 -1.88 4.12 10.57
N ILE A 90 -2.54 4.93 9.73
CA ILE A 90 -2.52 4.76 8.26
C ILE A 90 -1.10 5.00 7.71
N LEU A 91 -0.39 6.02 8.19
CA LEU A 91 1.01 6.28 7.79
C LEU A 91 1.91 5.11 8.18
N THR A 92 1.81 4.61 9.42
CA THR A 92 2.60 3.47 9.88
C THR A 92 2.33 2.22 9.05
N LYS A 93 1.07 1.87 8.80
CA LYS A 93 0.68 0.74 7.91
C LYS A 93 1.25 0.92 6.50
N SER A 94 1.16 2.13 5.94
CA SER A 94 1.66 2.43 4.59
C SER A 94 3.18 2.30 4.48
N LEU A 95 3.92 2.75 5.50
CA LEU A 95 5.38 2.64 5.56
C LEU A 95 5.82 1.17 5.67
N LEU A 96 5.20 0.41 6.57
CA LEU A 96 5.45 -1.03 6.73
C LEU A 96 5.19 -1.77 5.41
N LEU A 97 4.09 -1.45 4.73
CA LEU A 97 3.75 -2.00 3.42
C LEU A 97 4.83 -1.69 2.38
N ALA A 98 5.24 -0.43 2.25
CA ALA A 98 6.24 -0.01 1.27
C ALA A 98 7.59 -0.71 1.47
N VAL A 99 8.04 -0.80 2.73
CA VAL A 99 9.31 -1.47 3.07
C VAL A 99 9.20 -2.97 2.81
N ALA A 100 8.13 -3.63 3.27
CA ALA A 100 7.94 -5.07 3.08
C ALA A 100 7.82 -5.44 1.60
N ALA A 101 7.02 -4.69 0.83
CA ALA A 101 6.86 -4.91 -0.60
C ALA A 101 8.20 -4.77 -1.36
N GLY A 102 8.93 -3.69 -1.09
CA GLY A 102 10.23 -3.46 -1.71
C GLY A 102 11.27 -4.51 -1.30
N PHE A 103 11.25 -4.96 -0.05
CA PHE A 103 12.12 -6.04 0.43
C PHE A 103 11.81 -7.37 -0.25
N VAL A 104 10.54 -7.79 -0.28
CA VAL A 104 10.12 -9.05 -0.94
C VAL A 104 10.47 -9.02 -2.42
N ALA A 105 10.20 -7.91 -3.11
CA ALA A 105 10.57 -7.75 -4.52
C ALA A 105 12.09 -7.88 -4.74
N ALA A 106 12.90 -7.20 -3.93
CA ALA A 106 14.36 -7.24 -4.05
C ALA A 106 14.94 -8.63 -3.72
N ARG A 107 14.36 -9.33 -2.72
CA ARG A 107 14.85 -10.62 -2.23
C ARG A 107 14.50 -11.79 -3.15
N PHE A 108 13.27 -11.81 -3.66
CA PHE A 108 12.75 -12.94 -4.44
C PHE A 108 12.77 -12.69 -5.95
N LYS A 109 12.89 -11.42 -6.38
CA LYS A 109 12.98 -11.02 -7.79
C LYS A 109 11.87 -11.59 -8.67
N ASN A 110 10.70 -11.86 -8.09
CA ASN A 110 9.54 -12.40 -8.77
C ASN A 110 8.26 -11.81 -8.18
N VAL A 111 7.12 -12.06 -8.83
CA VAL A 111 5.79 -11.77 -8.26
C VAL A 111 5.09 -13.09 -8.03
N SER A 112 4.76 -13.38 -6.79
CA SER A 112 3.94 -14.53 -6.41
C SER A 112 2.81 -14.07 -5.51
N TRP A 113 1.66 -14.73 -5.61
CA TRP A 113 0.53 -14.45 -4.71
C TRP A 113 0.93 -14.68 -3.24
N LYS A 114 1.80 -15.66 -2.96
CA LYS A 114 2.36 -15.93 -1.62
C LYS A 114 3.20 -14.78 -1.09
N GLY A 115 4.06 -14.20 -1.93
CA GLY A 115 4.88 -13.04 -1.55
C GLY A 115 4.01 -11.83 -1.24
N LEU A 116 2.99 -11.56 -2.06
CA LEU A 116 2.05 -10.46 -1.82
C LEU A 116 1.20 -10.71 -0.57
N LEU A 117 0.73 -11.93 -0.35
CA LEU A 117 0.03 -12.31 0.88
C LEU A 117 0.92 -12.08 2.11
N ALA A 118 2.19 -12.49 2.07
CA ALA A 118 3.13 -12.26 3.17
C ALA A 118 3.33 -10.77 3.46
N VAL A 119 3.46 -9.93 2.42
CA VAL A 119 3.56 -8.47 2.56
C VAL A 119 2.31 -7.90 3.21
N VAL A 120 1.12 -8.28 2.73
CA VAL A 120 -0.15 -7.78 3.23
C VAL A 120 -0.38 -8.19 4.68
N LEU A 121 -0.14 -9.46 5.02
CA LEU A 121 -0.24 -9.96 6.39
C LEU A 121 0.78 -9.28 7.31
N PHE A 122 2.02 -9.08 6.86
CA PHE A 122 3.05 -8.43 7.65
C PHE A 122 2.62 -7.02 8.06
N TYR A 123 2.29 -6.16 7.10
CA TYR A 123 1.99 -4.76 7.44
C TYR A 123 0.69 -4.65 8.23
N GLN A 124 -0.27 -5.55 8.01
CA GLN A 124 -1.53 -5.55 8.77
C GLN A 124 -1.35 -6.04 10.18
N VAL A 125 -0.66 -7.16 10.41
CA VAL A 125 -0.43 -7.67 11.78
C VAL A 125 0.42 -6.69 12.58
N VAL A 126 1.55 -6.24 12.05
CA VAL A 126 2.43 -5.28 12.74
C VAL A 126 1.74 -3.91 12.86
N GLY A 127 1.03 -3.48 11.82
CA GLY A 127 0.29 -2.23 11.81
C GLY A 127 -0.88 -2.21 12.80
N THR A 128 -1.58 -3.33 13.00
CA THR A 128 -2.64 -3.46 14.01
C THR A 128 -2.06 -3.39 15.42
N LEU A 129 -0.87 -3.94 15.67
CA LEU A 129 -0.18 -3.76 16.95
C LEU A 129 0.20 -2.28 17.20
N ALA A 130 0.69 -1.59 16.17
CA ALA A 130 0.99 -0.16 16.25
C ALA A 130 -0.29 0.68 16.45
N GLU A 131 -1.37 0.35 15.74
CA GLU A 131 -2.67 0.99 15.91
C GLU A 131 -3.23 0.81 17.31
N TRP A 132 -3.13 -0.40 17.87
CA TRP A 132 -3.50 -0.65 19.26
C TRP A 132 -2.70 0.27 20.21
N ALA A 133 -1.40 0.44 19.99
CA ALA A 133 -0.59 1.36 20.79
C ALA A 133 -1.03 2.83 20.65
N TYR A 134 -1.52 3.26 19.48
CA TYR A 134 -2.04 4.62 19.28
C TYR A 134 -3.42 4.83 19.88
N VAL A 135 -4.32 3.86 19.76
CA VAL A 135 -5.73 3.98 20.14
C VAL A 135 -5.97 3.58 21.59
N GLY A 136 -5.13 2.70 22.15
CA GLY A 136 -5.28 2.16 23.50
C GLY A 136 -6.35 1.06 23.63
N ASP A 137 -7.07 0.74 22.55
CA ASP A 137 -8.14 -0.27 22.53
C ASP A 137 -7.86 -1.36 21.49
N LEU A 138 -7.57 -2.57 21.99
CA LEU A 138 -7.30 -3.73 21.15
C LEU A 138 -8.53 -4.17 20.34
N ARG A 139 -9.74 -3.97 20.87
CA ARG A 139 -10.98 -4.34 20.18
C ARG A 139 -11.17 -3.48 18.94
N LEU A 140 -10.89 -2.17 19.02
CA LEU A 140 -10.96 -1.27 17.88
C LEU A 140 -9.91 -1.62 16.82
N ALA A 141 -8.66 -1.88 17.22
CA ALA A 141 -7.60 -2.26 16.28
C ALA A 141 -7.89 -3.60 15.56
N LEU A 142 -8.42 -4.60 16.29
CA LEU A 142 -8.84 -5.88 15.70
C LEU A 142 -10.11 -5.74 14.83
N GLN A 143 -11.00 -4.81 15.17
CA GLN A 143 -12.16 -4.50 14.35
C GLN A 143 -11.75 -3.88 13.02
N ASP A 144 -10.83 -2.91 13.01
CA ASP A 144 -10.28 -2.31 11.78
C ASP A 144 -9.66 -3.38 10.89
N PHE A 145 -8.82 -4.26 11.46
CA PHE A 145 -8.26 -5.40 10.75
C PHE A 145 -9.34 -6.28 10.10
N ARG A 146 -10.39 -6.65 10.86
CA ARG A 146 -11.45 -7.53 10.37
C ARG A 146 -12.27 -6.87 9.25
N ILE A 147 -12.60 -5.59 9.40
CA ILE A 147 -13.35 -4.82 8.40
C ILE A 147 -12.55 -4.70 7.10
N GLY A 148 -11.22 -4.55 7.20
CA GLY A 148 -10.32 -4.40 6.06
C GLY A 148 -10.00 -5.68 5.28
N LEU A 149 -10.52 -6.85 5.67
CA LEU A 149 -10.24 -8.13 5.00
C LEU A 149 -10.56 -8.11 3.48
N PRO A 150 -11.68 -7.51 3.01
CA PRO A 150 -11.94 -7.37 1.57
C PRO A 150 -10.86 -6.55 0.86
N GLY A 151 -10.41 -5.45 1.47
CA GLY A 151 -9.30 -4.63 0.97
C GLY A 151 -7.96 -5.36 0.93
N MET A 152 -7.68 -6.22 1.92
CA MET A 152 -6.50 -7.08 1.92
C MET A 152 -6.54 -8.09 0.77
N LEU A 153 -7.69 -8.72 0.53
CA LEU A 153 -7.88 -9.62 -0.61
C LEU A 153 -7.72 -8.88 -1.94
N LEU A 154 -8.28 -7.69 -2.06
CA LEU A 154 -8.12 -6.83 -3.24
C LEU A 154 -6.63 -6.52 -3.50
N GLN A 155 -5.86 -6.20 -2.45
CA GLN A 155 -4.42 -5.96 -2.58
C GLN A 155 -3.65 -7.19 -3.05
N VAL A 156 -3.94 -8.38 -2.50
CA VAL A 156 -3.25 -9.61 -2.91
C VAL A 156 -3.61 -9.99 -4.34
N VAL A 157 -4.91 -10.09 -4.65
CA VAL A 157 -5.38 -10.57 -5.97
C VAL A 157 -5.19 -9.51 -7.04
N GLY A 158 -5.66 -8.29 -6.78
CA GLY A 158 -5.54 -7.16 -7.70
C GLY A 158 -4.09 -6.75 -7.89
N GLY A 159 -3.30 -6.68 -6.81
CA GLY A 159 -1.87 -6.40 -6.87
C GLY A 159 -1.12 -7.46 -7.67
N TYR A 160 -1.42 -8.75 -7.45
CA TYR A 160 -0.83 -9.85 -8.22
C TYR A 160 -1.09 -9.70 -9.72
N TRP A 161 -2.34 -9.45 -10.09
CA TRP A 161 -2.74 -9.32 -11.49
C TRP A 161 -2.11 -8.09 -12.15
N VAL A 162 -2.17 -6.92 -11.49
CA VAL A 162 -1.58 -5.68 -11.97
C VAL A 162 -0.07 -5.84 -12.15
N LEU A 163 0.64 -6.29 -11.12
CA LEU A 163 2.09 -6.49 -11.17
C LEU A 163 2.49 -7.46 -12.27
N ARG A 164 1.81 -8.61 -12.38
CA ARG A 164 2.11 -9.59 -13.43
C ARG A 164 1.90 -9.03 -14.83
N ARG A 165 0.81 -8.28 -15.06
CA ARG A 165 0.51 -7.61 -16.34
C ARG A 165 1.58 -6.59 -16.74
N ILE A 166 2.00 -5.76 -15.79
CA ILE A 166 2.95 -4.67 -16.07
C ILE A 166 4.41 -5.13 -16.06
N MET A 167 4.71 -6.36 -15.65
CA MET A 167 6.07 -6.93 -15.59
C MET A 167 6.35 -7.92 -16.72
N GLN A 168 5.32 -8.36 -17.43
CA GLN A 168 5.42 -9.15 -18.67
C GLN A 168 5.75 -8.30 -19.91
N LYS A 169 5.86 -6.98 -19.77
CA LYS A 169 6.26 -6.01 -20.81
C LYS A 169 7.58 -5.37 -20.40
#